data_AF-A0A2H2ZAE5-F1
#
_entry.id   AF-A0A2H2ZAE5-F1
#
_cell.length_a   1.000
_cell.length_b   1.000
_cell.length_c   1.000
_cell.angle_alpha   90.00
_cell.angle_beta   90.00
_cell.angle_gamma   90.00
#
_symmetry.space_group_name_H-M   'P 1'
#
loop_
_entity.id
_entity.type
_entity.pdbx_description
1 polymer ?
#
loop_
_entity_poly.entity_id
_entity_poly.type
_entity_poly.pdbx_seq_one_letter_code
_entity_poly.pdbx_strand_id
1 'polypeptide(L)'
;MILDIPLAAIEHDYFLTDGALMPTRPQMLKEIREVGLTDEWASTARDMISAIERHIRDNHGGLDRYLDSIGFDQHQRDRVRETLLY
;
A
#
# COMPACT_ATOMS: atom_id res chain seq x y z
N MET A 1 -4.97 -2.47 -8.55
CA MET A 1 -6.02 -1.52 -8.08
C MET A 1 -6.35 -0.49 -9.15
N ILE A 2 -5.55 0.56 -9.43
CA ILE A 2 -5.89 1.55 -10.50
C ILE A 2 -5.47 1.09 -11.91
N LEU A 3 -4.34 0.39 -11.99
CA LEU A 3 -3.81 -0.23 -13.22
C LEU A 3 -4.30 -1.67 -13.42
N ASP A 4 -5.30 -2.12 -12.64
CA ASP A 4 -5.85 -3.49 -12.68
C ASP A 4 -4.82 -4.63 -12.53
N ILE A 5 -3.63 -4.33 -12.02
CA ILE A 5 -2.63 -5.32 -11.65
C ILE A 5 -3.15 -6.21 -10.50
N PRO A 6 -2.90 -7.53 -10.53
CA PRO A 6 -3.33 -8.45 -9.48
C PRO A 6 -2.87 -8.00 -8.08
N LEU A 7 -3.76 -8.12 -7.09
CA LEU A 7 -3.44 -7.75 -5.70
C LEU A 7 -2.20 -8.46 -5.17
N ALA A 8 -2.00 -9.73 -5.53
CA ALA A 8 -0.82 -10.50 -5.13
C ALA A 8 0.50 -9.89 -5.61
N ALA A 9 0.51 -9.22 -6.77
CA ALA A 9 1.71 -8.54 -7.27
C ALA A 9 2.00 -7.24 -6.48
N ILE A 10 0.94 -6.50 -6.13
CA ILE A 10 1.05 -5.31 -5.26
C ILE A 10 1.52 -5.72 -3.85
N GLU A 11 0.99 -6.82 -3.33
CA GLU A 11 1.38 -7.38 -2.03
C GLU A 11 2.82 -7.90 -2.02
N HIS A 12 3.25 -8.55 -3.10
CA HIS A 12 4.65 -8.94 -3.25
C HIS A 12 5.60 -7.74 -3.21
N ASP A 13 5.30 -6.70 -3.99
CA ASP A 13 6.11 -5.47 -4.02
C ASP A 13 6.15 -4.78 -2.64
N TYR A 14 5.01 -4.70 -1.96
CA TYR A 14 4.94 -4.20 -0.59
C TYR A 14 5.89 -4.96 0.36
N PHE A 15 5.92 -6.30 0.29
CA PHE A 15 6.81 -7.14 1.11
C PHE A 15 8.31 -7.00 0.79
N LEU A 16 8.68 -6.51 -0.40
CA LEU A 16 10.10 -6.22 -0.70
C LEU A 16 10.68 -5.15 0.25
N THR A 17 9.83 -4.31 0.84
CA THR A 17 10.21 -3.31 1.86
C THR A 17 10.96 -3.94 3.03
N ASP A 18 10.54 -5.11 3.51
CA ASP A 18 11.21 -5.76 4.64
C ASP A 18 12.65 -6.13 4.30
N GLY A 19 12.88 -6.66 3.10
CA GLY A 19 14.22 -6.98 2.61
C GLY A 19 15.09 -5.72 2.46
N ALA A 20 14.53 -4.64 1.91
CA ALA A 20 15.24 -3.38 1.72
C ALA A 20 15.65 -2.70 3.03
N LEU A 21 14.90 -2.91 4.11
CA LEU A 21 15.15 -2.33 5.43
C LEU A 21 16.07 -3.17 6.33
N MET A 22 16.52 -4.34 5.88
CA MET A 22 17.43 -5.19 6.68
C MET A 22 18.67 -4.45 7.23
N PRO A 23 19.37 -3.58 6.47
CA PRO A 23 20.53 -2.85 6.98
C PRO A 23 20.20 -1.89 8.14
N THR A 24 19.00 -1.32 8.16
CA THR A 24 18.56 -0.34 9.18
C THR A 24 17.71 -0.97 10.28
N ARG A 25 17.30 -2.23 10.13
CA ARG A 25 16.43 -2.95 11.06
C ARG A 25 16.91 -2.94 12.52
N PRO A 26 18.21 -3.11 12.85
CA PRO A 26 18.65 -3.04 14.24
C PRO A 26 18.37 -1.70 14.90
N GLN A 27 18.54 -0.60 14.16
CA GLN A 27 18.27 0.75 14.65
C GLN A 27 16.76 1.01 14.78
N MET A 28 15.96 0.59 13.78
CA MET A 28 14.50 0.70 13.84
C MET A 28 13.91 -0.03 15.06
N LEU A 29 14.39 -1.25 15.37
CA LEU A 29 13.94 -2.01 16.53
C LEU A 29 14.24 -1.29 17.85
N LYS A 30 15.37 -0.59 17.94
CA LYS A 30 15.70 0.23 19.11
C LYS A 30 14.69 1.37 19.27
N GLU A 31 14.43 2.12 18.20
CA GLU A 31 13.51 3.26 18.19
C GLU A 31 12.06 2.84 18.49
N ILE A 32 11.60 1.75 17.89
CA ILE A 32 10.26 1.17 18.11
C ILE A 32 10.06 0.80 19.60
N ARG A 33 11.05 0.16 20.22
CA ARG A 33 10.99 -0.19 21.64
C ARG A 33 11.04 1.04 22.55
N GLU A 34 11.79 2.08 22.19
CA GLU A 34 11.87 3.33 22.95
C GLU A 34 10.50 4.04 23.06
N VAL A 35 9.64 3.89 22.05
CA VAL A 35 8.26 4.41 22.06
C VAL A 35 7.22 3.41 22.59
N GLY A 36 7.66 2.25 23.10
CA GLY A 36 6.79 1.24 23.70
C GLY A 36 6.06 0.34 22.71
N LEU A 37 6.48 0.31 21.45
CA LEU A 37 5.93 -0.58 20.42
C LEU A 37 6.69 -1.91 20.41
N THR A 38 6.00 -2.95 19.94
CA THR A 38 6.53 -4.31 19.75
C THR A 38 7.33 -4.42 18.46
N ASP A 39 8.24 -5.38 18.39
CA ASP A 39 9.09 -5.63 17.20
C ASP A 39 8.29 -5.90 15.91
N GLU A 40 7.01 -6.29 16.01
CA GLU A 40 6.13 -6.51 14.86
C GLU A 40 5.93 -5.22 14.03
N TRP A 41 6.02 -4.05 14.66
CA TRP A 41 5.93 -2.74 13.99
C TRP A 41 7.13 -2.45 13.09
N ALA A 42 8.20 -3.25 13.16
CA ALA A 42 9.38 -3.10 12.31
C ALA A 42 9.25 -3.82 10.96
N SER A 43 8.07 -4.33 10.61
CA SER A 43 7.86 -5.13 9.40
C SER A 43 6.59 -4.73 8.67
N THR A 44 6.50 -5.13 7.41
CA THR A 44 5.29 -5.04 6.62
C THR A 44 4.14 -5.84 7.24
N ALA A 45 2.91 -5.29 7.17
CA ALA A 45 1.73 -5.95 7.71
C ALA A 45 1.14 -6.93 6.67
N ARG A 46 1.00 -8.21 7.07
CA ARG A 46 0.62 -9.31 6.16
C ARG A 46 -0.69 -9.10 5.40
N ASP A 47 -1.64 -8.34 5.94
CA ASP A 47 -2.96 -8.15 5.36
C ASP A 47 -3.18 -6.73 4.82
N MET A 48 -2.16 -5.86 4.86
CA MET A 48 -2.27 -4.42 4.54
C MET A 48 -2.99 -4.17 3.20
N ILE A 49 -2.50 -4.78 2.12
CA ILE A 49 -3.04 -4.54 0.77
C ILE A 49 -4.47 -5.04 0.66
N SER A 50 -4.75 -6.23 1.20
CA SER A 50 -6.11 -6.79 1.22
C SER A 50 -7.07 -5.96 2.09
N ALA A 51 -6.59 -5.41 3.20
CA ALA A 51 -7.38 -4.58 4.11
C ALA A 51 -7.73 -3.24 3.48
N ILE A 52 -6.79 -2.62 2.75
CA ILE A 52 -7.02 -1.41 1.98
C ILE A 52 -8.06 -1.65 0.88
N GLU A 53 -7.94 -2.73 0.11
CA GLU A 53 -8.90 -3.07 -0.95
C GLU A 53 -10.32 -3.25 -0.38
N ARG A 54 -10.46 -4.00 0.71
CA ARG A 54 -11.75 -4.15 1.42
C ARG A 54 -12.27 -2.81 1.91
N HIS A 55 -11.44 -2.00 2.57
CA HIS A 55 -11.85 -0.70 3.10
C HIS A 55 -12.37 0.23 2.01
N ILE A 56 -11.68 0.32 0.86
CA ILE A 56 -12.08 1.13 -0.28
C ILE A 56 -13.40 0.64 -0.87
N ARG A 57 -13.55 -0.67 -1.06
CA ARG A 57 -14.80 -1.24 -1.56
C ARG A 57 -15.96 -0.98 -0.61
N ASP A 58 -15.78 -1.29 0.67
CA ASP A 58 -16.87 -1.33 1.65
C ASP A 58 -17.28 0.07 2.12
N ASN A 59 -16.35 1.03 2.22
CA ASN A 59 -16.64 2.39 2.72
C ASN A 59 -16.77 3.45 1.62
N HIS A 60 -16.19 3.23 0.44
CA HIS A 60 -16.22 4.21 -0.65
C HIS A 60 -16.97 3.71 -1.89
N GLY A 61 -17.44 2.46 -1.90
CA GLY A 61 -18.14 1.88 -3.04
C GLY A 61 -17.23 1.54 -4.22
N GLY A 62 -15.94 1.32 -3.95
CA GLY A 62 -14.93 0.95 -4.94
C GLY A 62 -13.91 2.05 -5.22
N LEU A 63 -12.87 1.67 -5.97
CA LEU A 63 -11.69 2.51 -6.19
C LEU A 63 -12.01 3.80 -6.95
N ASP A 64 -12.78 3.71 -8.03
CA ASP A 64 -13.08 4.90 -8.85
C ASP A 64 -13.87 5.94 -8.04
N ARG A 65 -14.83 5.50 -7.22
CA ARG A 65 -15.57 6.40 -6.32
C ARG A 65 -14.69 7.01 -5.24
N TYR A 66 -13.77 6.22 -4.67
CA TYR A 66 -12.78 6.75 -3.75
C TYR A 66 -11.91 7.83 -4.41
N LEU A 67 -11.40 7.56 -5.62
CA LEU A 67 -10.57 8.50 -6.36
C LEU A 67 -11.33 9.76 -6.76
N ASP A 68 -12.58 9.63 -7.22
CA ASP A 68 -13.46 10.78 -7.49
C ASP A 68 -13.65 11.63 -6.21
N SER A 69 -13.83 11.00 -5.04
CA SER A 69 -14.07 11.69 -3.77
C SER A 69 -12.90 12.55 -3.29
N ILE A 70 -11.69 12.25 -3.74
CA ILE A 70 -10.47 13.03 -3.44
C ILE A 70 -10.06 13.95 -4.60
N GLY A 71 -10.93 14.10 -5.62
CA GLY A 71 -10.68 14.96 -6.78
C GLY A 71 -9.71 14.38 -7.79
N PHE A 72 -9.50 13.06 -7.80
CA PHE A 72 -8.69 12.35 -8.78
C PHE A 72 -9.58 11.78 -9.89
N ASP A 73 -9.84 12.57 -10.91
CA ASP A 73 -10.89 12.30 -11.91
C ASP A 73 -10.51 11.24 -12.96
N GLN A 74 -11.46 10.94 -13.84
CA GLN A 74 -11.29 9.96 -14.91
C GLN A 74 -10.13 10.29 -15.86
N HIS A 75 -9.96 11.56 -16.25
CA HIS A 75 -8.90 11.96 -17.16
C HIS A 75 -7.52 11.75 -16.54
N GLN A 76 -7.38 12.01 -15.24
CA GLN A 76 -6.15 11.72 -14.50
C GLN A 76 -5.90 10.22 -14.37
N ARG A 77 -6.93 9.41 -14.09
CA ARG A 77 -6.83 7.94 -14.07
C ARG A 77 -6.37 7.39 -15.42
N ASP A 78 -6.95 7.87 -16.51
CA ASP A 78 -6.61 7.41 -17.85
C ASP A 78 -5.17 7.78 -18.23
N ARG A 79 -4.73 8.99 -17.87
CA ARG A 79 -3.34 9.40 -18.08
C ARG A 79 -2.34 8.54 -17.32
N VAL A 80 -2.66 8.12 -16.09
CA VAL A 80 -1.83 7.18 -15.32
C VAL A 80 -1.76 5.81 -16.01
N ARG A 81 -2.89 5.30 -16.50
CA ARG A 81 -2.95 4.03 -17.23
C ARG A 81 -2.15 4.10 -18.53
N GLU A 82 -2.32 5.16 -19.32
CA GLU A 82 -1.54 5.38 -20.55
C GLU A 82 -0.03 5.43 -20.29
N THR A 83 0.40 6.10 -19.22
CA THR A 83 1.82 6.32 -18.95
C THR A 83 2.54 5.09 -18.41
N LEU A 84 1.84 4.22 -17.68
CA LEU A 84 2.47 3.12 -16.93
C LEU A 84 2.17 1.72 -17.48
N LEU A 85 1.17 1.56 -18.33
CA LEU A 85 0.85 0.27 -18.97
C LEU A 85 1.34 0.18 -20.43
N TYR A 86 1.60 1.31 -21.08
CA TYR A 86 2.01 1.41 -22.49
C TYR A 86 3.30 2.21 -22.62
#